data_AF-A0A357F6B8-F1
#
_entry.id   AF-A0A357F6B8-F1
#
_cell.length_a   1.000
_cell.length_b   1.000
_cell.length_c   1.000
_cell.angle_alpha   90.00
_cell.angle_beta   90.00
_cell.angle_gamma   90.00
#
_symmetry.space_group_name_H-M   'P 1'
#
loop_
_entity.id
_entity.type
_entity.pdbx_description
1 polymer ?
#
loop_
_entity_poly.entity_id
_entity_poly.type
_entity_poly.pdbx_seq_one_letter_code
_entity_poly.pdbx_strand_id
1 'polypeptide(L)' 'AITEFQQKTSVPVWSIITIREICDYLKNRKIGGSVVLDESTFLKIENYLAEHSVRS' A
#
# COMPACT_ATOMS: atom_id res chain seq x y z
N ALA A 1 3.65 -4.77 -10.51
CA ALA A 1 5.02 -4.23 -10.61
C ALA A 1 6.06 -5.18 -10.00
N ILE A 2 6.15 -5.33 -8.66
CA ILE A 2 7.18 -6.20 -8.02
C ILE A 2 7.07 -7.67 -8.49
N THR A 3 5.87 -8.25 -8.41
CA THR A 3 5.59 -9.62 -8.86
C THR A 3 5.96 -9.84 -10.32
N GLU A 4 5.62 -8.88 -11.18
CA GLU A 4 5.91 -8.95 -12.62
C GLU A 4 7.41 -8.93 -12.90
N PHE A 5 8.17 -8.12 -12.17
CA PHE A 5 9.62 -8.05 -12.32
C PHE A 5 10.30 -9.33 -11.84
N GLN A 6 9.86 -9.90 -10.71
CA GLN A 6 10.34 -11.20 -10.23
C GLN A 6 10.03 -12.31 -11.23
N GLN A 7 8.83 -12.33 -11.80
CA GLN A 7 8.43 -13.30 -12.82
C GLN A 7 9.29 -13.19 -14.09
N LYS A 8 9.61 -11.98 -14.54
CA LYS A 8 10.39 -11.74 -15.77
C LYS A 8 11.88 -12.01 -15.60
N THR A 9 12.44 -11.73 -14.42
CA THR A 9 13.90 -11.74 -14.21
C THR A 9 14.39 -12.94 -13.41
N SER A 10 13.50 -13.63 -12.69
CA SER A 10 13.85 -14.63 -11.68
C SER A 10 14.76 -14.11 -10.57
N VAL A 11 14.92 -12.78 -10.47
CA VAL A 11 15.68 -12.12 -9.41
C VAL A 11 14.71 -11.69 -8.32
N PRO A 12 14.99 -11.97 -7.04
CA PRO A 12 14.15 -11.51 -5.95
C PRO A 12 14.17 -9.98 -5.85
N VAL A 13 13.00 -9.37 -5.66
CA VAL A 13 12.84 -7.94 -5.45
C VAL A 13 12.32 -7.74 -4.03
N TRP A 14 13.03 -6.93 -3.25
CA TRP A 14 12.67 -6.63 -1.86
C TRP A 14 12.30 -5.17 -1.74
N SER A 15 11.09 -4.90 -1.25
CA SER A 15 10.67 -3.56 -0.88
C SER A 15 11.06 -3.26 0.57
N ILE A 16 11.54 -2.05 0.84
CA ILE A 16 11.77 -1.56 2.21
C ILE A 16 10.43 -1.39 2.94
N ILE A 17 9.40 -0.90 2.23
CA ILE A 17 8.02 -0.77 2.70
C ILE A 17 7.03 -1.02 1.56
N THR A 18 5.80 -1.36 1.93
CA THR A 18 4.65 -1.56 1.03
C THR A 18 3.55 -0.55 1.35
N ILE A 19 2.64 -0.35 0.39
CA ILE A 19 1.49 0.55 0.59
C ILE A 19 0.54 0.06 1.70
N ARG A 20 0.44 -1.26 1.90
CA ARG A 20 -0.35 -1.84 3.01
C ARG A 20 0.24 -1.47 4.36
N GLU A 21 1.56 -1.62 4.51
CA GLU A 21 2.24 -1.22 5.75
C GLU A 21 2.08 0.28 6.05
N ILE A 22 2.10 1.14 5.03
CA ILE A 22 1.81 2.57 5.20
C ILE A 22 0.37 2.79 5.65
N CYS A 23 -0.60 2.14 5.00
CA CYS A 23 -2.01 2.29 5.36
C CYS A 23 -2.28 1.83 6.78
N ASP A 24 -1.74 0.68 7.18
CA ASP A 24 -1.85 0.15 8.54
C ASP A 24 -1.22 1.09 9.57
N TYR A 25 -0.06 1.68 9.24
CA TYR A 25 0.65 2.60 10.14
C TYR A 25 -0.05 3.95 10.31
N LEU A 26 -0.69 4.48 9.25
CA LEU A 26 -1.27 5.82 9.22
C LEU A 26 -2.77 5.87 9.50
N LYS A 27 -3.51 4.78 9.31
CA LYS A 27 -4.97 4.75 9.46
C LYS A 27 -5.38 5.28 10.84
N ASN A 28 -6.17 6.35 10.84
CA ASN A 28 -6.67 7.05 12.03
C ASN A 28 -5.59 7.56 12.99
N ARG A 29 -4.32 7.57 12.56
CA ARG A 29 -3.22 8.07 13.37
C ARG A 29 -3.17 9.58 13.33
N LYS A 30 -3.04 10.18 14.52
CA LYS A 30 -2.80 11.61 14.67
C LYS A 30 -1.31 11.92 14.62
N ILE A 31 -0.91 12.80 13.72
CA ILE A 31 0.46 13.32 13.61
C ILE A 31 0.35 14.84 13.55
N GLY A 32 1.04 15.55 14.45
CA GLY A 32 0.97 17.01 14.52
C GLY A 32 -0.44 17.56 14.80
N GLY A 33 -1.32 16.76 15.43
CA GLY A 33 -2.71 17.14 15.72
C GLY A 33 -3.74 16.80 14.63
N SER A 34 -3.30 16.39 13.44
CA SER A 34 -4.18 16.04 12.32
C SER A 34 -4.21 14.53 12.07
N VAL A 35 -5.37 14.00 11.67
CA VAL A 35 -5.49 12.63 11.17
C VAL A 35 -4.90 12.60 9.76
N VAL A 36 -3.86 11.78 9.56
CA VAL A 36 -3.11 11.76 8.29
C VAL A 36 -3.80 10.91 7.24
N LEU A 37 -4.39 9.79 7.65
CA LEU A 37 -5.19 8.92 6.80
C LEU A 37 -6.51 8.64 7.49
N ASP A 38 -7.55 9.36 7.10
CA ASP A 38 -8.90 9.12 7.60
C ASP A 38 -9.54 7.90 6.91
N GLU A 39 -10.64 7.40 7.49
CA GLU A 39 -11.35 6.24 6.98
C GLU A 39 -11.80 6.41 5.51
N SER A 40 -12.24 7.61 5.14
CA SER A 40 -12.74 7.86 3.78
C SER A 40 -11.63 7.74 2.73
N THR A 41 -10.44 8.22 3.07
CA THR A 41 -9.25 8.19 2.23
C THR A 41 -8.68 6.77 2.19
N PHE A 42 -8.64 6.08 3.34
CA PHE A 42 -8.28 4.67 3.42
C PHE A 42 -9.15 3.82 2.48
N LEU A 43 -10.47 3.98 2.53
CA LEU A 43 -11.38 3.22 1.66
C LEU A 43 -11.18 3.51 0.17
N LYS A 44 -10.85 4.76 -0.21
CA LYS A 44 -10.50 5.08 -1.60
C LYS A 44 -9.23 4.37 -2.06
N ILE A 45 -8.22 4.30 -1.19
CA ILE A 45 -6.98 3.56 -1.48
C ILE A 45 -7.29 2.07 -1.63
N GLU A 46 -8.07 1.48 -0.72
CA GLU A 46 -8.46 0.07 -0.80
C GLU A 46 -9.22 -0.25 -2.09
N ASN A 47 -10.17 0.60 -2.50
CA ASN A 47 -10.91 0.42 -3.74
C ASN A 47 -9.98 0.48 -4.96
N TYR A 48 -9.06 1.45 -5.00
CA TYR A 48 -8.07 1.56 -6.07
C TYR A 48 -7.16 0.32 -6.15
N LEU A 49 -6.69 -0.17 -5.00
CA LEU A 49 -5.88 -1.38 -4.94
C LEU A 49 -6.66 -2.64 -5.32
N ALA A 50 -7.94 -2.70 -5.00
CA ALA A 50 -8.79 -3.81 -5.41
C ALA A 50 -8.96 -3.88 -6.94
N GLU A 51 -9.04 -2.73 -7.61
CA GLU A 51 -9.19 -2.64 -9.07
C GLU A 51 -7.87 -2.87 -9.82
N HIS A 52 -6.75 -2.36 -9.29
CA HIS A 52 -5.51 -2.26 -10.04
C HIS A 52 -4.32 -3.05 -9.48
N SER A 53 -4.38 -3.52 -8.23
CA SER A 53 -3.25 -4.28 -7.68
C SER A 53 -3.29 -5.73 -8.18
N VAL A 54 -2.12 -6.23 -8.55
CA VAL A 54 -1.95 -7.66 -8.79
C VAL A 54 -2.02 -8.34 -7.43
N ARG A 55 -3.07 -9.13 -7.19
CA ARG A 55 -3.14 -10.00 -6.01
C ARG A 55 -2.01 -11.03 -6.13
N SER A 56 -0.99 -10.87 -5.28
CA SER A 56 0.05 -11.88 -5.06
C SER A 56 -0.52 -13.09 -4.36
#